data_AF-A0A6J7S6M4-F1
#
_entry.id   AF-A0A6J7S6M4-F1
#
_cell.length_a   1.000
_cell.length_b   1.000
_cell.length_c   1.000
_cell.angle_alpha   90.00
_cell.angle_beta   90.00
_cell.angle_gamma   90.00
#
_symmetry.space_group_name_H-M   'P 1'
#
loop_
_entity.id
_entity.type
_entity.pdbx_description
1 polymer ?
#
loop_
_entity_poly.entity_id
_entity_poly.type
_entity_poly.pdbx_seq_one_letter_code
_entity_poly.pdbx_strand_id
1 'polypeptide(L)' 'MAEPSNSAWILANLTAEDVSEVWLENSYHVATMDNDAPLIFEQSVEFVHRLAPRAAQA' A
#
# COMPACT_ATOMS: atom_id res chain seq x y z
N MET A 1 -1.92 -2.07 -18.92
CA MET A 1 -1.92 -0.76 -18.27
C MET A 1 -2.82 -0.87 -17.06
N ALA A 2 -2.36 -0.49 -15.87
CA ALA A 2 -3.22 -0.34 -14.72
C ALA A 2 -3.60 1.14 -14.59
N GLU A 3 -4.88 1.43 -14.50
CA GLU A 3 -5.38 2.79 -14.37
C GLU A 3 -5.40 3.20 -12.89
N PRO A 4 -4.94 4.42 -12.53
CA PRO A 4 -5.02 4.90 -11.15
C PRO A 4 -6.45 4.89 -10.58
N SER A 5 -7.47 5.08 -11.42
CA SER A 5 -8.88 5.03 -11.01
C SER A 5 -9.33 3.69 -10.42
N ASN A 6 -8.56 2.62 -10.63
CA ASN A 6 -8.85 1.34 -10.01
C ASN A 6 -8.80 1.41 -8.47
N SER A 7 -7.93 2.26 -7.88
CA SER A 7 -7.88 2.43 -6.41
C SER A 7 -9.20 2.98 -5.89
N ALA A 8 -9.74 4.02 -6.54
CA ALA A 8 -11.03 4.61 -6.18
C ALA A 8 -12.19 3.61 -6.27
N TRP A 9 -12.21 2.76 -7.30
CA TRP A 9 -13.21 1.72 -7.42
C TRP A 9 -13.09 0.68 -6.30
N ILE A 10 -11.87 0.25 -5.96
CA ILE A 10 -11.61 -0.68 -4.85
C ILE A 10 -12.09 -0.06 -3.52
N LEU A 11 -11.70 1.17 -3.21
CA LEU A 11 -12.10 1.88 -1.99
C LEU A 11 -13.63 1.99 -1.85
N ALA A 12 -14.35 2.22 -2.95
CA ALA A 12 -15.81 2.29 -2.93
C ALA A 12 -16.52 0.94 -2.72
N ASN A 13 -15.83 -0.18 -2.89
CA ASN A 13 -16.43 -1.53 -2.87
C ASN A 13 -15.87 -2.46 -1.77
N LEU A 14 -14.92 -1.99 -0.96
CA LEU A 14 -14.42 -2.73 0.20
C LEU A 14 -15.41 -2.67 1.38
N THR A 15 -15.51 -3.76 2.16
CA THR A 15 -16.27 -3.80 3.43
C THR A 15 -15.36 -3.68 4.67
N ALA A 16 -14.05 -3.51 4.47
CA ALA A 16 -13.10 -3.38 5.56
C ALA A 16 -13.29 -2.04 6.29
N GLU A 17 -13.25 -2.07 7.62
CA GLU A 17 -13.34 -0.87 8.47
C GLU A 17 -12.00 -0.15 8.63
N ASP A 18 -10.89 -0.88 8.45
CA ASP A 18 -9.52 -0.39 8.56
C ASP A 18 -8.89 -0.35 7.16
N VAL A 19 -8.89 0.83 6.56
CA VAL A 19 -8.43 1.08 5.19
C VAL A 19 -7.64 2.38 5.16
N SER A 20 -6.52 2.37 4.45
CA SER A 20 -5.73 3.56 4.11
C SER A 20 -5.36 3.52 2.62
N GLU A 21 -5.28 4.69 1.99
CA GLU A 21 -4.73 4.87 0.64
C GLU A 21 -3.39 5.57 0.74
N VAL A 22 -2.41 5.09 -0.03
CA VAL A 22 -1.07 5.70 -0.15
C VAL A 22 -0.81 5.98 -1.63
N TRP A 23 -0.68 7.26 -1.98
CA TRP A 23 -0.36 7.68 -3.35
C TRP A 23 1.14 7.64 -3.61
N LEU A 24 1.51 7.09 -4.78
CA LEU A 24 2.90 6.99 -5.23
C LEU A 24 3.14 8.07 -6.30
N GLU A 25 3.51 9.26 -5.85
CA GLU A 25 3.60 10.47 -6.69
C GLU A 25 4.74 10.41 -7.72
N ASN A 26 5.74 9.57 -7.51
CA ASN A 26 6.98 9.57 -8.29
C ASN A 26 7.28 8.21 -8.97
N SER A 27 6.24 7.41 -9.20
CA SER A 27 6.39 6.07 -9.78
C SER A 27 5.39 5.79 -10.89
N TYR A 28 5.80 4.97 -11.85
CA TYR A 28 4.89 4.38 -12.84
C TYR A 28 4.40 3.00 -12.39
N HIS A 29 3.90 2.19 -13.33
CA HIS A 29 3.20 0.94 -13.01
C HIS A 29 4.02 -0.09 -12.22
N VAL A 30 5.32 -0.23 -12.53
CA VAL A 30 6.21 -1.19 -11.86
C VAL A 30 6.84 -0.54 -10.63
N ALA A 31 6.00 0.01 -9.75
CA ALA A 31 6.41 0.87 -8.63
C ALA A 31 7.30 0.15 -7.59
N THR A 32 7.26 -1.19 -7.53
CA THR A 32 8.16 -2.00 -6.69
C THR A 32 9.62 -1.95 -7.14
N MET A 33 9.90 -1.38 -8.31
CA MET A 33 11.24 -1.19 -8.88
C MET A 33 11.50 0.29 -9.25
N ASP A 34 10.69 1.22 -8.77
CA ASP A 34 10.73 2.64 -9.14
C ASP A 34 11.02 3.52 -7.91
N ASN A 35 10.94 4.85 -8.06
CA ASN A 35 11.40 5.79 -7.03
C ASN A 35 10.69 5.63 -5.66
N ASP A 36 9.41 5.21 -5.65
CA ASP A 36 8.66 5.02 -4.40
C ASP A 36 8.72 3.58 -3.86
N ALA A 37 9.60 2.72 -4.40
CA ALA A 37 9.82 1.38 -3.86
C ALA A 37 10.16 1.39 -2.34
N PRO A 38 10.97 2.34 -1.81
CA PRO A 38 11.19 2.44 -0.36
C PRO A 38 9.91 2.73 0.43
N LEU A 39 9.03 3.59 -0.10
CA LEU A 39 7.75 3.92 0.53
C LEU A 39 6.82 2.69 0.58
N ILE A 40 6.74 1.93 -0.52
CA ILE A 40 5.98 0.67 -0.55
C ILE A 40 6.47 -0.29 0.53
N PHE A 41 7.79 -0.46 0.65
CA PHE A 41 8.38 -1.37 1.63
C PHE A 41 8.07 -0.93 3.06
N GLU A 42 8.34 0.33 3.40
CA GLU A 42 8.10 0.91 4.73
C GLU A 42 6.63 0.77 5.14
N GLN A 43 5.70 1.24 4.31
CA GLN A 43 4.27 1.19 4.61
C GLN A 43 3.73 -0.25 4.74
N SER A 44 4.26 -1.18 3.95
CA SER A 44 3.89 -2.60 4.06
C SER A 44 4.37 -3.22 5.38
N VAL A 45 5.59 -2.91 5.80
CA VAL A 45 6.16 -3.39 7.07
C VAL A 45 5.39 -2.78 8.25
N GLU A 46 5.12 -1.48 8.23
CA GLU A 46 4.31 -0.80 9.25
C GLU A 46 2.91 -1.40 9.36
N PHE A 47 2.25 -1.67 8.23
CA PHE A 47 0.95 -2.33 8.18
C PHE A 47 0.99 -3.70 8.87
N VAL A 48 1.98 -4.53 8.54
CA VAL A 48 2.14 -5.86 9.16
C VAL A 48 2.43 -5.74 10.65
N HIS A 49 3.31 -4.84 11.08
CA HIS A 49 3.63 -4.65 12.50
C HIS A 49 2.42 -4.18 13.32
N ARG A 50 1.59 -3.30 12.74
CA ARG A 50 0.38 -2.80 13.37
C ARG A 50 -0.66 -3.91 13.59
N LEU A 51 -0.85 -4.79 12.60
CA LEU A 51 -1.85 -5.87 12.68
C LEU A 51 -1.32 -7.14 13.37
N ALA A 52 -0.01 -7.39 13.29
CA ALA A 52 0.64 -8.55 13.85
C ALA A 52 1.88 -8.14 14.69
N PRO A 53 1.69 -7.60 15.90
CA PRO A 53 2.81 -7.12 16.74
C PRO A 53 3.87 -8.18 17.08
N ARG A 54 3.54 -9.48 17.00
CA ARG A 54 4.52 -10.57 17.17
C ARG A 54 5.48 -10.71 15.99
N ALA A 55 5.04 -10.37 14.76
CA ALA A 55 5.90 -10.37 13.59
C ALA A 55 6.95 -9.25 13.65
N ALA A 56 6.75 -8.23 14.49
CA ALA A 56 7.71 -7.15 14.75
C ALA A 56 8.83 -7.52 15.73
N GLN A 57 8.70 -8.66 16.43
CA GLN A 57 9.60 -9.05 17.52
C GLN A 57 10.57 -10.17 17.12
N ALA A 58 10.50 -10.67 15.89
CA ALA A 58 11.26 -11.81 15.38
C ALA A 58 12.51 -11.38 14.60
#